data_AF-A0A2G8S4S5-F1
#
_entry.id   AF-A0A2G8S4S5-F1
#
_cell.length_a   1.000
_cell.length_b   1.000
_cell.length_c   1.000
_cell.angle_alpha   90.00
_cell.angle_beta   90.00
_cell.angle_gamma   90.00
#
_symmetry.space_group_name_H-M   'P 1'
#
loop_
_entity.id
_entity.type
_entity.pdbx_description
1 polymer ?
#
loop_
_entity_poly.entity_id
_entity_poly.type
_entity_poly.pdbx_seq_one_letter_code
_entity_poly.pdbx_strand_id
1 'polypeptide(L)'
;MCFAFLADVPDDADHEAKDSEFRRSRWFTRGWTLQELIAPLQVVFLSMTWTPIGSKSTLASLVTGITGISHDALLCIEPLKEFSIAQCLSWAATR
;
A
#
# COMPACT_ATOMS: atom_id res chain seq x y z
N MET A 1 -11.61 -6.20 6.72
CA MET A 1 -10.47 -5.47 7.33
C MET A 1 -9.22 -6.31 7.12
N CYS A 2 -8.10 -5.71 6.73
CA CYS A 2 -6.81 -6.39 6.49
C CYS A 2 -5.70 -5.65 7.27
N PHE A 3 -4.69 -6.40 7.71
CA PHE A 3 -3.51 -5.85 8.37
C PHE A 3 -2.29 -6.16 7.52
N ALA A 4 -1.55 -5.12 7.15
CA ALA A 4 -0.27 -5.24 6.46
C ALA A 4 0.84 -5.07 7.51
N PHE A 5 1.56 -6.15 7.81
CA PHE A 5 2.68 -6.12 8.75
C PHE A 5 4.00 -5.88 8.01
N LEU A 6 4.69 -4.79 8.36
CA LEU A 6 5.92 -4.32 7.75
C LEU A 6 7.06 -4.59 8.72
N ALA A 7 7.58 -5.81 8.65
CA ALA A 7 8.63 -6.33 9.52
C ALA A 7 9.97 -5.56 9.47
N ASP A 8 10.13 -4.66 8.49
CA ASP A 8 11.33 -3.88 8.18
C ASP A 8 11.12 -2.37 8.37
N VAL A 9 10.03 -1.96 9.03
CA VAL A 9 9.69 -0.55 9.27
C VAL A 9 9.72 -0.26 10.78
N PRO A 10 10.54 0.70 11.27
CA PRO A 10 10.58 1.11 12.67
C PRO A 10 9.32 1.83 13.14
N ASP A 11 9.20 2.10 14.43
CA ASP A 11 8.04 2.80 15.00
C ASP A 11 8.19 4.33 14.97
N ASP A 12 9.43 4.80 15.10
CA ASP A 12 9.83 6.19 15.31
C ASP A 12 10.34 6.87 14.04
N ALA A 13 10.16 6.24 12.89
CA ALA A 13 10.61 6.78 11.61
C ALA A 13 9.61 7.79 11.01
N ASP A 14 10.13 8.77 10.28
CA ASP A 14 9.30 9.60 9.39
C ASP A 14 8.90 8.76 8.16
N HIS A 15 7.74 8.13 8.22
CA HIS A 15 7.24 7.24 7.18
C HIS A 15 6.91 7.95 5.86
N GLU A 16 6.69 9.27 5.86
CA GLU A 16 6.34 10.01 4.65
C GLU A 16 7.56 10.55 3.89
N ALA A 17 8.71 10.63 4.56
CA ALA A 17 9.99 11.04 3.98
C ALA A 17 10.30 10.30 2.67
N LYS A 18 11.00 10.96 1.75
CA LYS A 18 11.25 10.46 0.38
C LYS A 18 11.98 9.11 0.36
N ASP A 19 12.85 8.86 1.34
CA ASP A 19 13.66 7.64 1.45
C ASP A 19 13.29 6.80 2.68
N SER A 20 12.05 6.95 3.19
CA SER A 20 11.59 6.26 4.38
C SER A 20 11.63 4.72 4.25
N GLU A 21 11.81 4.06 5.37
CA GLU A 21 11.75 2.60 5.47
C GLU A 21 10.39 2.07 5.01
N PHE A 22 9.31 2.84 5.22
CA PHE A 22 7.99 2.51 4.72
C PHE A 22 8.00 2.37 3.19
N ARG A 23 8.52 3.37 2.47
CA ARG A 23 8.60 3.33 0.99
C ARG A 23 9.46 2.18 0.48
N ARG A 24 10.50 1.83 1.24
CA ARG A 24 11.46 0.78 0.89
C ARG A 24 11.07 -0.60 1.41
N SER A 25 9.93 -0.71 2.10
CA SER A 25 9.54 -1.96 2.73
C SER A 25 9.37 -3.06 1.69
N ARG A 26 9.94 -4.23 1.99
CA ARG A 26 9.78 -5.45 1.21
C ARG A 26 8.32 -5.89 1.05
N TRP A 27 7.40 -5.38 1.86
CA TRP A 27 5.98 -5.66 1.68
C TRP A 27 5.52 -5.23 0.28
N PHE A 28 5.95 -4.06 -0.20
CA PHE A 28 5.51 -3.55 -1.52
C PHE A 28 6.00 -4.37 -2.72
N THR A 29 7.08 -5.15 -2.58
CA THR A 29 7.65 -6.00 -3.65
C THR A 29 7.24 -7.46 -3.56
N ARG A 30 6.35 -7.84 -2.63
CA ARG A 30 5.83 -9.21 -2.55
C ARG A 30 4.61 -9.37 -3.45
N GLY A 31 4.64 -10.36 -4.34
CA GLY A 31 3.60 -10.55 -5.38
C GLY A 31 2.15 -10.62 -4.89
N TRP A 32 1.91 -11.07 -3.64
CA TRP A 32 0.55 -11.18 -3.07
C TRP A 32 0.00 -9.87 -2.47
N THR A 33 0.84 -8.89 -2.18
CA THR A 33 0.45 -7.69 -1.44
C THR A 33 -0.43 -6.73 -2.24
N LEU A 34 -0.45 -6.88 -3.57
CA LEU A 34 -1.39 -6.17 -4.42
C LEU A 34 -2.85 -6.53 -4.08
N GLN A 35 -3.14 -7.82 -3.90
CA GLN A 35 -4.48 -8.28 -3.55
C GLN A 35 -4.83 -7.87 -2.12
N GLU A 36 -3.88 -7.97 -1.20
CA GLU A 36 -4.03 -7.52 0.19
C GLU A 36 -4.30 -6.01 0.29
N LEU A 37 -3.80 -5.23 -0.67
CA LEU A 37 -3.97 -3.76 -0.71
C LEU A 37 -5.30 -3.34 -1.35
N ILE A 38 -5.61 -3.92 -2.51
CA ILE A 38 -6.73 -3.47 -3.36
C ILE A 38 -8.05 -4.13 -2.96
N ALA A 39 -8.06 -5.42 -2.60
CA ALA A 39 -9.31 -6.15 -2.35
C ALA A 39 -10.07 -5.68 -1.09
N PRO A 40 -9.40 -5.38 0.05
CA PRO A 40 -10.10 -4.93 1.26
C PRO A 40 -10.38 -3.43 1.22
N LEU A 41 -11.57 -3.01 1.67
CA LEU A 41 -11.90 -1.58 1.85
C LEU A 41 -10.98 -0.87 2.86
N GLN A 42 -10.55 -1.61 3.90
CA GLN A 42 -9.71 -1.10 4.97
C GLN A 42 -8.47 -1.97 5.12
N VAL A 43 -7.31 -1.33 5.06
CA VAL A 43 -6.00 -1.91 5.37
C VAL A 43 -5.34 -1.02 6.41
N VAL A 44 -4.80 -1.61 7.47
CA VAL A 44 -3.97 -0.93 8.47
C VAL A 44 -2.55 -1.41 8.33
N PHE A 45 -1.61 -0.48 8.17
CA PHE A 45 -0.19 -0.76 8.13
C PHE A 45 0.36 -0.79 9.56
N LEU A 46 1.07 -1.86 9.89
CA LEU A 46 1.68 -2.11 11.18
C LEU A 46 3.19 -2.17 11.04
N SER A 47 3.92 -1.54 11.95
CA SER A 47 5.38 -1.56 12.01
C SER A 47 5.92 -2.92 12.44
N MET A 48 7.25 -3.05 12.53
CA MET A 48 7.92 -4.27 13.00
C MET A 48 7.54 -4.69 14.43
N THR A 49 7.02 -3.76 15.25
CA THR A 49 6.54 -4.03 16.62
C THR A 49 5.02 -4.19 16.72
N TRP A 50 4.32 -4.30 15.58
CA TRP A 50 2.86 -4.31 15.49
C TRP A 50 2.19 -2.97 15.86
N THR A 51 2.94 -1.88 15.83
CA THR A 51 2.40 -0.55 16.11
C THR A 51 1.68 0.00 14.87
N PRO A 52 0.46 0.57 14.99
CA PRO A 52 -0.22 1.17 13.86
C PRO A 52 0.55 2.38 13.30
N ILE A 53 0.93 2.30 12.03
CA ILE A 53 1.55 3.39 11.28
C ILE A 53 0.46 4.31 10.70
N GLY A 54 -0.58 3.70 10.15
CA GLY A 54 -1.68 4.41 9.52
C GLY A 54 -2.56 3.46 8.71
N SER A 55 -3.65 3.98 8.15
CA SER A 55 -4.51 3.21 7.26
C SER A 55 -4.19 3.48 5.79
N LYS A 56 -4.67 2.61 4.91
CA LYS A 56 -4.69 2.84 3.46
C LYS A 56 -5.33 4.18 3.09
N SER A 57 -6.35 4.63 3.82
CA SER A 57 -7.01 5.90 3.54
C SER A 57 -6.18 7.10 3.99
N THR A 58 -5.55 7.04 5.17
CA THR A 58 -4.71 8.14 5.67
C THR A 58 -3.40 8.26 4.89
N LEU A 59 -2.86 7.13 4.42
CA LEU A 59 -1.59 7.05 3.70
C LEU A 59 -1.77 6.92 2.18
N ALA A 60 -2.94 7.27 1.64
CA ALA A 60 -3.26 7.03 0.23
C ALA A 60 -2.23 7.67 -0.70
N SER A 61 -1.84 8.93 -0.46
CA SER A 61 -0.86 9.65 -1.29
C SER A 61 0.52 8.97 -1.27
N LEU A 62 0.93 8.49 -0.10
CA LEU A 62 2.19 7.77 0.09
C LEU A 62 2.17 6.43 -0.66
N VAL A 63 1.10 5.64 -0.49
CA VAL A 63 0.92 4.33 -1.14
C VAL A 63 0.79 4.46 -2.65
N THR A 64 0.06 5.46 -3.16
CA THR A 64 0.00 5.80 -4.59
C THR A 64 1.40 6.06 -5.14
N GLY A 65 2.21 6.86 -4.44
CA GLY A 65 3.57 7.18 -4.86
C GLY A 65 4.51 5.97 -4.90
N ILE A 66 4.27 4.94 -4.08
CA ILE A 66 5.09 3.71 -4.06
C ILE A 66 4.63 2.73 -5.13
N THR A 67 3.32 2.54 -5.27
CA THR A 67 2.74 1.43 -6.05
C THR A 67 2.27 1.81 -7.45
N GLY A 68 2.08 3.12 -7.71
CA GLY A 68 1.44 3.61 -8.93
C GLY A 68 -0.06 3.31 -9.04
N ILE A 69 -0.67 2.74 -7.99
CA ILE A 69 -2.12 2.51 -7.93
C ILE A 69 -2.79 3.84 -7.63
N SER A 70 -3.82 4.21 -8.41
CA SER A 70 -4.52 5.47 -8.21
C SER A 70 -5.26 5.52 -6.87
N HIS A 71 -5.53 6.74 -6.40
CA HIS A 71 -6.38 6.95 -5.23
C HIS A 71 -7.76 6.32 -5.39
N ASP A 72 -8.35 6.40 -6.58
CA ASP A 72 -9.69 5.87 -6.84
C ASP A 72 -9.75 4.35 -6.69
N ALA A 73 -8.71 3.65 -7.14
CA ALA A 73 -8.58 2.20 -6.95
C ALA A 73 -8.27 1.84 -5.49
N LEU A 74 -7.36 2.56 -4.82
CA LEU A 74 -7.00 2.31 -3.42
C LEU A 74 -8.18 2.52 -2.47
N LEU A 75 -8.95 3.58 -2.68
CA LEU A 75 -10.07 3.97 -1.82
C LEU A 75 -11.41 3.35 -2.26
N CYS A 76 -11.39 2.55 -3.34
CA CYS A 76 -12.57 1.97 -3.96
C CYS A 76 -13.66 3.01 -4.28
N ILE A 77 -13.24 4.20 -4.72
CA ILE A 77 -14.15 5.26 -5.20
C ILE A 77 -14.78 4.81 -6.52
N GLU A 78 -13.97 4.21 -7.39
CA GLU A 78 -14.43 3.55 -8.61
C GLU A 78 -14.28 2.03 -8.50
N PRO A 79 -15.23 1.25 -9.04
CA PRO A 79 -15.10 -0.21 -9.12
C PRO A 79 -13.88 -0.64 -9.94
N LEU A 80 -13.20 -1.73 -9.55
CA LEU A 80 -12.01 -2.23 -10.25
C LEU A 80 -12.21 -2.54 -11.74
N LYS A 81 -13.44 -2.83 -12.16
CA LYS A 81 -13.80 -3.09 -13.56
C LYS A 81 -13.70 -1.87 -14.48
N GLU A 82 -13.68 -0.66 -13.90
CA GLU A 82 -13.54 0.59 -14.66
C GLU A 82 -12.07 0.84 -15.05
N PHE A 83 -11.13 0.14 -14.41
CA PHE A 83 -9.72 0.19 -14.77
C PHE A 83 -9.42 -0.81 -15.89
N SER A 84 -8.64 -0.37 -16.87
CA SER A 84 -8.19 -1.25 -17.95
C SER A 84 -7.28 -2.36 -17.43
N ILE A 85 -7.26 -3.49 -18.14
CA ILE A 85 -6.33 -4.60 -17.84
C ILE A 85 -4.88 -4.09 -17.85
N ALA A 86 -4.53 -3.16 -18.74
CA ALA A 86 -3.19 -2.60 -18.81
C ALA A 86 -2.81 -1.83 -17.53
N GLN A 87 -3.75 -1.07 -16.94
CA GLN A 87 -3.55 -0.42 -15.65
C GLN A 87 -3.42 -1.45 -14.52
N CYS A 88 -4.28 -2.46 -14.49
CA CYS A 88 -4.20 -3.52 -13.49
C CYS A 88 -2.86 -4.28 -13.55
N LEU A 89 -2.37 -4.55 -14.76
CA LEU A 89 -1.07 -5.19 -14.97
C LEU A 89 0.09 -4.26 -14.59
N SER A 90 0.00 -2.95 -14.83
CA SER A 90 1.06 -2.02 -14.46
C SER A 90 1.28 -1.96 -12.94
N TRP A 91 0.23 -2.14 -12.13
CA TRP A 91 0.33 -2.22 -10.67
C TRP A 91 1.08 -3.45 -10.16
N ALA A 92 1.18 -4.49 -10.99
CA ALA A 92 1.93 -5.71 -10.69
C ALA A 92 3.34 -5.70 -11.31
N ALA A 93 3.62 -4.80 -12.26
CA ALA A 93 4.85 -4.83 -13.06
C ALA A 93 6.12 -4.44 -12.28
N THR A 94 5.98 -3.70 -11.17
CA THR A 94 7.09 -3.20 -10.36
C THR A 94 7.29 -3.97 -9.05
N ARG A 95 6.66 -5.14 -8.92
CA ARG A 95 6.66 -5.96 -7.71
C ARG A 95 7.62 -7.13 -7.82
#